data_AF-A0AAD9J7Q9-F1
#
_entry.id   AF-A0AAD9J7Q9-F1
#
_cell.length_a   1.000
_cell.length_b   1.000
_cell.length_c   1.000
_cell.angle_alpha   90.00
_cell.angle_beta   90.00
_cell.angle_gamma   90.00
#
_symmetry.space_group_name_H-M   'P 1'
#
loop_
_entity.id
_entity.type
_entity.pdbx_description
1 polymer ?
#
loop_
_entity_poly.entity_id
_entity_poly.type
_entity_poly.pdbx_seq_one_letter_code
_entity_poly.pdbx_strand_id
1 'polypeptide(L)'
;MYLRCYAAMGNGVNKVPVDYTEGGRPRRSMIIVAKNVTFASPIDRERKSDEQSVSSTPSTDTTTDTSAGISDLPKKSNLKCKDLAVSNPDSRNWTQYEIESLNAHNFIRYKHGVSALVMNKDLCKMAKIHAKELIDTREFHHSDKDRRHYNGKECGENIAAFGVINGLMGYPGYTAVYQWYDEMQHFNFSNPVYSQKSRHFTQLVWPQTTDFGQACAKRREGRWTHYIAVAYYYPKGNIRDQMHIVPSPVIPKELTKKIVHRY
;
A
#
# COMPACT_ATOMS: atom_id res chain seq x y z
N MET A 1 -23.18 0.24 12.35
CA MET A 1 -23.23 -0.63 11.14
C MET A 1 -21.80 -1.07 10.82
N TYR A 2 -21.36 -2.17 11.45
CA TYR A 2 -20.01 -2.72 11.29
C TYR A 2 -20.03 -3.73 10.14
N LEU A 3 -19.30 -3.47 9.05
CA LEU A 3 -19.02 -4.52 8.06
C LEU A 3 -18.02 -5.52 8.67
N ARG A 4 -18.48 -6.75 8.89
CA ARG A 4 -17.63 -7.89 9.23
C ARG A 4 -16.84 -8.29 7.98
N CYS A 5 -15.52 -8.06 7.99
CA CYS A 5 -14.61 -8.69 7.04
C CYS A 5 -14.45 -10.16 7.42
N TYR A 6 -14.95 -11.07 6.58
CA TYR A 6 -14.64 -12.50 6.71
C TYR A 6 -13.22 -12.74 6.22
N ALA A 7 -12.32 -13.01 7.16
CA ALA A 7 -11.12 -13.79 6.89
C ALA A 7 -11.52 -15.27 6.96
N ALA A 8 -11.45 -15.98 5.84
CA ALA A 8 -11.58 -17.43 5.82
C ALA A 8 -10.20 -18.04 5.57
N MET A 9 -9.61 -18.59 6.63
CA MET A 9 -8.58 -19.64 6.52
C MET A 9 -9.27 -20.99 6.49
N GLY A 10 -8.68 -21.97 5.81
CA GLY A 10 -8.89 -23.39 6.09
C GLY A 10 -9.37 -24.24 4.92
N ASN A 11 -8.48 -25.12 4.47
CA ASN A 11 -8.75 -26.24 3.56
C ASN A 11 -9.89 -27.14 4.09
N GLY A 12 -10.69 -27.70 3.17
CA GLY A 12 -11.65 -28.76 3.51
C GLY A 12 -12.76 -28.89 2.49
N VAL A 13 -12.58 -29.79 1.53
CA VAL A 13 -13.64 -30.28 0.65
C VAL A 13 -14.67 -31.00 1.51
N ASN A 14 -15.94 -30.64 1.42
CA ASN A 14 -17.07 -31.56 1.61
C ASN A 14 -18.33 -30.98 0.94
N LYS A 15 -18.83 -31.72 -0.06
CA LYS A 15 -20.11 -31.52 -0.75
C LYS A 15 -21.19 -32.29 0.00
N VAL A 16 -22.32 -31.66 0.33
CA VAL A 16 -23.63 -32.32 0.53
C VAL A 16 -24.73 -31.29 0.14
N PRO A 17 -25.83 -31.68 -0.54
CA PRO A 17 -26.68 -30.76 -1.29
C PRO A 17 -27.81 -30.16 -0.44
N VAL A 18 -28.30 -28.99 -0.85
CA VAL A 18 -29.57 -28.45 -0.33
C VAL A 18 -30.36 -27.86 -1.50
N ASP A 19 -31.59 -28.36 -1.63
CA ASP A 19 -32.57 -28.06 -2.67
C ASP A 19 -32.92 -26.58 -2.81
N TYR A 20 -33.24 -26.20 -4.05
CA TYR A 20 -33.75 -24.89 -4.43
C TYR A 20 -35.27 -24.82 -4.22
N THR A 21 -35.73 -23.72 -3.62
CA THR A 21 -37.04 -23.13 -3.94
C THR A 21 -36.89 -21.65 -4.25
N GLU A 22 -37.71 -21.20 -5.19
CA GLU A 22 -37.66 -19.98 -5.99
C GLU A 22 -37.77 -18.67 -5.18
N GLY A 23 -37.13 -17.62 -5.68
CA GLY A 23 -37.27 -16.25 -5.17
C GLY A 23 -36.03 -15.40 -5.47
N GLY A 24 -36.14 -14.52 -6.48
CA GLY A 24 -35.05 -13.79 -7.14
C GLY A 24 -33.92 -13.27 -6.25
N ARG A 25 -32.67 -13.60 -6.62
CA ARG A 25 -31.46 -13.03 -6.02
C ARG A 25 -30.87 -11.91 -6.90
N PRO A 26 -30.38 -10.81 -6.31
CA PRO A 26 -29.51 -9.89 -7.04
C PRO A 26 -28.20 -10.63 -7.39
N ARG A 27 -27.74 -10.47 -8.63
CA ARG A 27 -26.51 -11.10 -9.13
C ARG A 27 -25.32 -10.64 -8.26
N ARG A 28 -24.74 -11.55 -7.48
CA ARG A 28 -23.45 -11.35 -6.81
C ARG A 28 -22.40 -11.04 -7.90
N SER A 29 -21.96 -9.80 -7.97
CA SER A 29 -20.74 -9.42 -8.68
C SER A 29 -19.58 -10.14 -8.01
N MET A 30 -19.02 -11.12 -8.71
CA MET A 30 -17.85 -11.87 -8.24
C MET A 30 -16.64 -10.94 -8.36
N ILE A 31 -16.09 -10.52 -7.22
CA ILE A 31 -14.80 -9.80 -7.17
C ILE A 31 -13.72 -10.86 -7.40
N ILE A 32 -13.04 -10.79 -8.54
CA ILE A 32 -11.88 -11.65 -8.82
C ILE A 32 -10.65 -10.78 -8.60
N VAL A 33 -10.01 -10.99 -7.45
CA VAL A 33 -8.64 -10.51 -7.23
C VAL A 33 -7.75 -11.47 -8.01
N ALA A 34 -7.20 -11.01 -9.14
CA ALA A 34 -6.27 -11.80 -9.91
C ALA A 34 -4.96 -11.94 -9.12
N LYS A 35 -4.85 -13.03 -8.35
CA LYS A 35 -3.56 -13.54 -7.92
C LYS A 35 -2.95 -14.21 -9.16
N ASN A 36 -1.90 -13.59 -9.70
CA ASN A 36 -1.10 -14.04 -10.84
C ASN A 36 -1.77 -13.84 -12.20
N VAL A 37 -1.66 -12.62 -12.74
CA VAL A 37 -1.55 -12.47 -14.19
C VAL A 37 -0.07 -12.62 -14.54
N THR A 38 0.32 -13.79 -15.02
CA THR A 38 1.64 -14.01 -15.61
C THR A 38 1.66 -13.36 -16.98
N PHE A 39 2.29 -12.21 -17.09
CA PHE A 39 2.77 -11.69 -18.37
C PHE A 39 4.23 -12.15 -18.53
N ALA A 40 4.55 -12.72 -19.68
CA ALA A 40 5.88 -13.24 -19.99
C ALA A 40 6.91 -12.09 -20.04
N SER A 41 8.01 -12.22 -19.31
CA SER A 41 9.18 -11.33 -19.41
C SER A 41 10.20 -11.89 -20.39
N PRO A 42 10.79 -11.08 -21.31
CA PRO A 42 11.98 -11.47 -22.04
C PRO A 42 13.27 -11.06 -21.28
N ILE A 43 13.92 -12.09 -20.73
CA ILE A 43 15.35 -12.45 -20.70
C ILE A 43 16.43 -11.36 -20.87
N ASP A 44 17.40 -11.46 -19.96
CA ASP A 44 18.69 -10.75 -19.79
C ASP A 44 19.61 -10.67 -21.01
N ARG A 45 20.44 -9.62 -21.05
CA ARG A 45 21.82 -9.69 -21.57
C ARG A 45 22.77 -8.91 -20.68
N GLU A 46 23.65 -9.64 -20.01
CA GLU A 46 24.86 -9.15 -19.34
C GLU A 46 25.90 -8.62 -20.36
N ARG A 47 26.70 -7.64 -19.91
CA ARG A 47 28.13 -7.57 -20.27
C ARG A 47 28.96 -6.94 -19.13
N LYS A 48 29.84 -7.75 -18.54
CA LYS A 48 31.10 -7.37 -17.83
C LYS A 48 32.03 -6.65 -18.84
N SER A 49 33.07 -5.88 -18.56
CA SER A 49 34.11 -5.75 -17.52
C SER A 49 34.79 -4.36 -17.78
N ASP A 50 35.65 -3.70 -16.99
CA ASP A 50 36.91 -4.08 -16.34
C ASP A 50 37.39 -2.96 -15.37
N GLU A 51 38.36 -3.35 -14.53
CA GLU A 51 38.99 -2.68 -13.39
C GLU A 51 40.02 -1.57 -13.73
N GLN A 52 40.29 -0.64 -12.79
CA GLN A 52 41.60 -0.42 -12.11
C GLN A 52 41.62 0.90 -11.29
N SER A 53 41.84 0.79 -9.97
CA SER A 53 42.98 1.31 -9.13
C SER A 53 43.11 2.86 -9.04
N VAL A 54 43.32 3.53 -7.90
CA VAL A 54 44.43 3.46 -6.92
C VAL A 54 44.07 4.17 -5.59
N SER A 55 44.54 3.56 -4.50
CA SER A 55 44.88 4.05 -3.14
C SER A 55 45.10 5.56 -2.86
N SER A 56 44.54 6.09 -1.75
CA SER A 56 45.27 6.48 -0.50
C SER A 56 44.48 7.49 0.38
N THR A 57 44.44 7.21 1.68
CA THR A 57 44.06 8.13 2.79
C THR A 57 45.33 8.80 3.36
N PRO A 58 45.25 9.93 4.11
CA PRO A 58 45.03 9.85 5.56
C PRO A 58 44.17 10.97 6.19
N SER A 59 43.81 10.70 7.44
CA SER A 59 42.92 11.36 8.41
C SER A 59 43.30 12.78 8.85
N THR A 60 42.32 13.54 9.36
CA THR A 60 42.42 14.19 10.70
C THR A 60 41.06 14.66 11.23
N ASP A 61 40.88 14.42 12.53
CA ASP A 61 39.75 14.78 13.39
C ASP A 61 39.52 16.29 13.50
N THR A 62 38.27 16.70 13.81
CA THR A 62 37.98 17.62 14.93
C THR A 62 36.50 17.54 15.31
N THR A 63 36.29 17.20 16.57
CA THR A 63 35.07 17.26 17.37
C THR A 63 34.53 18.68 17.54
N THR A 64 33.22 18.88 17.51
CA THR A 64 32.55 19.84 18.42
C THR A 64 31.12 19.42 18.71
N ASP A 65 30.92 19.24 20.01
CA ASP A 65 29.71 18.99 20.76
C ASP A 65 28.91 20.29 20.92
N THR A 66 27.60 20.28 20.71
CA THR A 66 26.66 21.15 21.44
C THR A 66 25.28 20.52 21.42
N SER A 67 24.97 19.92 22.56
CA SER A 67 23.65 19.60 23.06
C SER A 67 22.70 20.81 23.11
N ALA A 68 21.46 20.62 22.65
CA ALA A 68 20.34 21.45 23.06
C ALA A 68 19.01 20.68 22.93
N GLY A 69 18.37 20.43 24.08
CA GLY A 69 16.92 20.62 24.22
C GLY A 69 16.00 19.44 23.95
N ILE A 70 15.94 18.50 24.91
CA ILE A 70 14.71 17.73 25.19
C ILE A 70 13.72 18.66 25.90
N SER A 71 12.68 19.10 25.21
CA SER A 71 11.41 19.51 25.81
C SER A 71 10.35 19.71 24.73
N ASP A 72 9.43 18.75 24.61
CA ASP A 72 7.97 18.98 24.49
C ASP A 72 7.29 17.81 23.77
N LEU A 73 6.95 16.79 24.57
CA LEU A 73 5.91 15.81 24.24
C LEU A 73 4.53 16.47 24.41
N PRO A 74 3.70 16.60 23.36
CA PRO A 74 2.31 16.98 23.56
C PRO A 74 1.56 15.84 24.24
N LYS A 75 0.97 16.17 25.38
CA LYS A 75 0.15 15.31 26.23
C LYS A 75 -1.02 14.71 25.44
N LYS A 76 -1.34 13.45 25.75
CA LYS A 76 -2.52 12.69 25.35
C LYS A 76 -3.75 13.59 25.15
N SER A 77 -4.20 13.74 23.91
CA SER A 77 -5.54 14.24 23.62
C SER A 77 -6.38 13.12 22.99
N ASN A 78 -7.60 12.99 23.51
CA ASN A 78 -8.59 11.99 23.13
C ASN A 78 -8.99 12.14 21.64
N LEU A 79 -8.37 11.37 20.75
CA LEU A 79 -8.81 11.30 19.35
C LEU A 79 -9.81 10.16 19.17
N LYS A 80 -11.08 10.52 18.95
CA LYS A 80 -12.14 9.58 18.53
C LYS A 80 -11.99 9.31 17.04
N CYS A 81 -12.24 8.06 16.64
CA CYS A 81 -12.16 7.55 15.25
C CYS A 81 -13.05 8.28 14.21
N LYS A 82 -13.82 9.31 14.60
CA LYS A 82 -14.62 10.13 13.70
C LYS A 82 -13.86 11.34 13.14
N ASP A 83 -12.73 11.71 13.74
CA ASP A 83 -11.96 12.91 13.35
C ASP A 83 -10.85 12.62 12.32
N LEU A 84 -10.70 11.35 11.90
CA LEU A 84 -9.76 10.96 10.81
C LEU A 84 -10.32 11.27 9.42
N ALA A 85 -11.61 11.61 9.32
CA ALA A 85 -12.23 12.05 8.09
C ALA A 85 -12.27 13.59 8.06
N VAL A 86 -11.45 14.16 7.17
CA VAL A 86 -11.59 15.53 6.65
C VAL A 86 -11.25 16.65 7.64
N SER A 87 -9.95 16.87 7.86
CA SER A 87 -9.41 18.20 8.20
C SER A 87 -8.43 18.71 7.14
N ASN A 88 -8.59 18.29 5.88
CA ASN A 88 -7.90 18.92 4.76
C ASN A 88 -8.88 19.91 4.08
N PRO A 89 -8.63 21.23 4.15
CA PRO A 89 -9.50 22.24 3.53
C PRO A 89 -9.63 22.08 2.01
N ASP A 90 -8.81 21.22 1.38
CA ASP A 90 -8.84 20.88 -0.04
C ASP A 90 -9.75 19.69 -0.42
N SER A 91 -10.54 19.11 0.51
CA SER A 91 -11.39 17.93 0.23
C SER A 91 -12.39 18.09 -0.93
N ARG A 92 -12.71 19.32 -1.33
CA ARG A 92 -13.57 19.62 -2.49
C ARG A 92 -12.88 19.42 -3.85
N ASN A 93 -11.57 19.21 -3.88
CA ASN A 93 -10.76 19.11 -5.09
C ASN A 93 -10.35 17.67 -5.46
N TRP A 94 -10.71 16.68 -4.64
CA TRP A 94 -10.32 15.28 -4.86
C TRP A 94 -11.50 14.45 -5.36
N THR A 95 -11.20 13.49 -6.23
CA THR A 95 -12.15 12.49 -6.67
C THR A 95 -12.53 11.55 -5.52
N GLN A 96 -13.70 10.93 -5.61
CA GLN A 96 -14.14 9.93 -4.64
C GLN A 96 -13.10 8.80 -4.49
N TYR A 97 -12.50 8.35 -5.59
CA TYR A 97 -11.47 7.30 -5.56
C TYR A 97 -10.23 7.73 -4.74
N GLU A 98 -9.76 8.97 -4.92
CA GLU A 98 -8.61 9.51 -4.17
C GLU A 98 -8.94 9.60 -2.67
N ILE A 99 -10.13 10.08 -2.32
CA ILE A 99 -10.60 10.16 -0.93
C ILE A 99 -10.67 8.78 -0.29
N GLU A 100 -11.27 7.80 -0.96
CA GLU A 100 -11.35 6.41 -0.49
C GLU A 100 -9.98 5.80 -0.27
N SER A 101 -9.07 6.02 -1.23
CA SER A 101 -7.71 5.52 -1.18
C SER A 101 -6.97 6.09 0.02
N LEU A 102 -6.99 7.41 0.22
CA LEU A 102 -6.34 8.06 1.36
C LEU A 102 -6.93 7.59 2.70
N ASN A 103 -8.25 7.48 2.79
CA ASN A 103 -8.92 7.00 3.99
C ASN A 103 -8.51 5.56 4.33
N ALA A 104 -8.41 4.68 3.33
CA ALA A 104 -7.94 3.31 3.51
C ALA A 104 -6.48 3.27 4.01
N HIS A 105 -5.59 4.07 3.42
CA HIS A 105 -4.20 4.19 3.86
C HIS A 105 -4.11 4.65 5.31
N ASN A 106 -4.79 5.76 5.64
CA ASN A 106 -4.72 6.37 6.95
C ASN A 106 -5.37 5.50 8.03
N PHE A 107 -6.39 4.72 7.69
CA PHE A 107 -6.94 3.71 8.59
C PHE A 107 -5.94 2.60 8.90
N ILE A 108 -5.22 2.09 7.89
CA ILE A 108 -4.18 1.07 8.09
C ILE A 108 -3.01 1.66 8.88
N ARG A 109 -2.55 2.85 8.53
CA ARG A 109 -1.46 3.55 9.23
C ARG A 109 -1.78 3.80 10.70
N TYR A 110 -3.01 4.20 11.00
CA TYR A 110 -3.51 4.30 12.36
C TYR A 110 -3.40 2.97 13.12
N LYS A 111 -3.79 1.84 12.51
CA LYS A 111 -3.64 0.52 13.14
C LYS A 111 -2.19 0.16 13.45
N HIS A 112 -1.23 0.72 12.72
CA HIS A 112 0.20 0.48 12.91
C HIS A 112 0.88 1.58 13.75
N GLY A 113 0.12 2.56 14.25
CA GLY A 113 0.64 3.64 15.08
C GLY A 113 1.54 4.63 14.32
N VAL A 114 1.39 4.76 12.99
CA VAL A 114 2.15 5.72 12.18
C VAL A 114 1.26 6.88 11.72
N SER A 115 1.88 8.06 11.54
CA SER A 115 1.20 9.30 11.17
C SER A 115 0.41 9.18 9.87
N ALA A 116 -0.72 9.88 9.76
CA ALA A 116 -1.51 9.91 8.54
C ALA A 116 -0.73 10.55 7.37
N LEU A 117 -1.01 10.08 6.15
CA LEU A 117 -0.53 10.66 4.89
C LEU A 117 -1.39 11.86 4.49
N VAL A 118 -0.80 12.74 3.69
CA VAL A 118 -1.46 13.88 3.05
C VAL A 118 -1.47 13.69 1.53
N MET A 119 -2.61 13.99 0.91
CA MET A 119 -2.74 13.92 -0.55
C MET A 119 -1.92 15.01 -1.24
N ASN A 120 -1.18 14.64 -2.29
CA ASN A 120 -0.34 15.52 -3.08
C ASN A 120 -0.76 15.49 -4.57
N LYS A 121 -1.04 16.68 -5.14
CA LYS A 121 -1.57 16.82 -6.51
C LYS A 121 -0.60 16.30 -7.57
N ASP A 122 0.69 16.54 -7.40
CA ASP A 122 1.71 16.13 -8.38
C ASP A 122 1.89 14.61 -8.37
N LEU A 123 1.91 14.00 -7.18
CA LEU A 123 1.94 12.54 -7.06
C LEU A 123 0.69 11.88 -7.66
N CYS A 124 -0.50 12.49 -7.49
CA CYS A 124 -1.74 12.00 -8.13
C CYS A 124 -1.66 12.11 -9.66
N LYS A 125 -1.10 13.20 -10.19
CA LYS A 125 -0.89 13.39 -11.63
C LYS A 125 0.07 12.35 -12.20
N MET A 126 1.20 12.11 -11.53
CA MET A 126 2.14 11.05 -11.90
C MET A 126 1.45 9.69 -11.90
N ALA A 127 0.71 9.37 -10.83
CA ALA A 127 -0.03 8.10 -10.71
C ALA A 127 -1.03 7.92 -11.86
N LYS A 128 -1.73 8.98 -12.25
CA LYS A 128 -2.72 8.96 -13.33
C LYS A 128 -2.08 8.67 -14.69
N ILE A 129 -0.92 9.28 -14.96
CA ILE A 129 -0.16 9.05 -16.19
C ILE A 129 0.26 7.58 -16.25
N HIS A 130 0.88 7.06 -15.20
CA HIS A 130 1.36 5.67 -15.17
C HIS A 130 0.22 4.65 -15.23
N ALA A 131 -0.86 4.85 -14.47
CA ALA A 131 -2.02 3.96 -14.52
C ALA A 131 -2.64 3.91 -15.92
N LYS A 132 -2.67 5.05 -16.63
CA LYS A 132 -3.16 5.12 -18.01
C LYS A 132 -2.22 4.42 -18.98
N GLU A 133 -0.91 4.60 -18.85
CA GLU A 133 0.10 3.88 -19.63
C GLU A 133 -0.09 2.37 -19.50
N LEU A 134 -0.10 1.84 -18.28
CA LEU A 134 -0.25 0.40 -18.02
C LEU A 134 -1.55 -0.18 -18.59
N ILE A 135 -2.68 0.53 -18.45
CA ILE A 135 -3.96 0.00 -18.95
C ILE A 135 -4.01 0.03 -20.48
N ASP A 136 -3.44 1.05 -21.12
CA ASP A 136 -3.46 1.21 -22.57
C ASP A 136 -2.51 0.22 -23.26
N THR A 137 -1.29 0.07 -22.74
CA THR A 137 -0.27 -0.84 -23.28
C THR A 137 -0.50 -2.31 -22.94
N ARG A 138 -1.30 -2.60 -21.90
CA ARG A 138 -1.51 -3.95 -21.35
C ARG A 138 -0.27 -4.54 -20.68
N GLU A 139 0.63 -3.69 -20.23
CA GLU A 139 1.80 -4.10 -19.48
C GLU A 139 1.60 -3.89 -17.98
N PHE A 140 2.34 -4.64 -17.17
CA PHE A 140 2.27 -4.52 -15.71
C PHE A 140 3.68 -4.43 -15.13
N HIS A 141 4.19 -3.20 -15.11
CA HIS A 141 5.54 -2.90 -14.64
C HIS A 141 5.55 -1.63 -13.78
N HIS A 142 6.62 -1.51 -13.01
CA HIS A 142 6.95 -0.30 -12.27
C HIS A 142 7.36 0.82 -13.24
N SER A 143 6.92 2.07 -13.03
CA SER A 143 7.41 3.22 -13.81
C SER A 143 8.94 3.33 -13.81
N ASP A 144 9.50 3.86 -14.90
CA ASP A 144 10.94 4.10 -14.99
C ASP A 144 11.43 5.00 -13.85
N LYS A 145 12.65 4.72 -13.36
CA LYS A 145 13.24 5.47 -12.25
C LYS A 145 13.28 6.96 -12.56
N ASP A 146 13.69 7.35 -13.77
CA ASP A 146 13.83 8.76 -14.16
C ASP A 146 12.49 9.51 -14.06
N ARG A 147 11.38 8.82 -14.36
CA ARG A 147 10.01 9.38 -14.29
C ARG A 147 9.41 9.34 -12.88
N ARG A 148 10.09 8.73 -11.92
CA ARG A 148 9.63 8.51 -10.54
C ARG A 148 10.32 9.44 -9.55
N HIS A 149 10.23 10.75 -9.77
CA HIS A 149 10.84 11.73 -8.87
C HIS A 149 9.85 12.83 -8.48
N TYR A 150 9.92 13.24 -7.23
CA TYR A 150 9.23 14.40 -6.67
C TYR A 150 10.22 15.20 -5.84
N ASN A 151 10.27 16.52 -6.04
CA ASN A 151 11.25 17.41 -5.42
C ASN A 151 12.70 16.89 -5.55
N GLY A 152 13.06 16.41 -6.74
CA GLY A 152 14.41 15.92 -7.06
C GLY A 152 14.82 14.59 -6.42
N LYS A 153 13.89 13.88 -5.76
CA LYS A 153 14.17 12.60 -5.09
C LYS A 153 13.19 11.51 -5.51
N GLU A 154 13.68 10.28 -5.54
CA GLU A 154 12.89 9.12 -6.00
C GLU A 154 11.67 8.88 -5.09
N CYS A 155 10.51 8.59 -5.69
CA CYS A 155 9.29 8.24 -4.97
C CYS A 155 9.17 6.72 -4.75
N GLY A 156 8.43 6.31 -3.71
CA GLY A 156 7.94 4.94 -3.58
C GLY A 156 6.79 4.70 -4.55
N GLU A 157 6.53 3.45 -4.94
CA GLU A 157 5.41 3.11 -5.81
C GLU A 157 4.78 1.78 -5.42
N ASN A 158 3.46 1.73 -5.44
CA ASN A 158 2.68 0.50 -5.43
C ASN A 158 1.79 0.44 -6.68
N ILE A 159 1.68 -0.75 -7.28
CA ILE A 159 0.80 -1.01 -8.42
C ILE A 159 -0.12 -2.20 -8.12
N ALA A 160 -1.36 -2.16 -8.57
CA ALA A 160 -2.32 -3.26 -8.43
C ALA A 160 -3.18 -3.37 -9.70
N ALA A 161 -3.49 -4.61 -10.08
CA ALA A 161 -4.44 -4.93 -11.12
C ALA A 161 -5.58 -5.78 -10.53
N PHE A 162 -6.82 -5.42 -10.87
CA PHE A 162 -8.03 -6.13 -10.42
C PHE A 162 -9.16 -5.93 -11.43
N GLY A 163 -10.23 -6.71 -11.32
CA GLY A 163 -11.34 -6.61 -12.26
C GLY A 163 -12.66 -7.17 -11.72
N VAL A 164 -13.73 -6.81 -12.41
CA VAL A 164 -15.08 -7.32 -12.15
C VAL A 164 -15.74 -7.78 -13.45
N ILE A 165 -16.59 -8.79 -13.34
CA ILE A 165 -17.42 -9.27 -14.46
C ILE A 165 -18.80 -8.62 -14.35
N ASN A 166 -19.35 -8.18 -15.48
CA ASN A 166 -20.70 -7.64 -15.63
C ASN A 166 -20.97 -6.44 -14.71
N GLY A 167 -20.10 -5.44 -14.71
CA GLY A 167 -20.37 -4.19 -13.99
C GLY A 167 -19.16 -3.30 -13.79
N LEU A 168 -19.35 -2.36 -12.86
CA LEU A 168 -18.29 -1.54 -12.30
C LEU A 168 -18.10 -1.91 -10.84
N MET A 169 -16.86 -1.83 -10.37
CA MET A 169 -16.58 -1.99 -8.96
C MET A 169 -17.02 -0.75 -8.19
N GLY A 170 -17.70 -0.96 -7.06
CA GLY A 170 -18.23 0.13 -6.23
C GLY A 170 -17.17 0.92 -5.47
N TYR A 171 -16.06 0.27 -5.08
CA TYR A 171 -15.07 0.84 -4.16
C TYR A 171 -13.61 0.59 -4.60
N PRO A 172 -13.19 1.03 -5.81
CA PRO A 172 -11.85 0.79 -6.31
C PRO A 172 -10.73 1.35 -5.45
N GLY A 173 -10.96 2.44 -4.71
CA GLY A 173 -9.94 3.02 -3.83
C GLY A 173 -9.56 2.08 -2.70
N TYR A 174 -10.56 1.44 -2.08
CA TYR A 174 -10.32 0.48 -1.00
C TYR A 174 -9.70 -0.83 -1.49
N THR A 175 -10.12 -1.34 -2.65
CA THR A 175 -9.69 -2.65 -3.16
C THR A 175 -8.17 -2.75 -3.33
N ALA A 176 -7.54 -1.77 -3.99
CA ALA A 176 -6.09 -1.78 -4.20
C ALA A 176 -5.31 -1.77 -2.88
N VAL A 177 -5.77 -0.94 -1.93
CA VAL A 177 -5.10 -0.73 -0.65
C VAL A 177 -5.20 -1.97 0.23
N TYR A 178 -6.36 -2.62 0.29
CA TYR A 178 -6.50 -3.88 1.02
C TYR A 178 -5.70 -5.01 0.39
N GLN A 179 -5.63 -5.08 -0.94
CA GLN A 179 -4.78 -6.06 -1.63
C GLN A 179 -3.30 -5.89 -1.27
N TRP A 180 -2.79 -4.65 -1.22
CA TRP A 180 -1.43 -4.36 -0.77
C TRP A 180 -1.24 -4.66 0.73
N TYR A 181 -2.25 -4.43 1.55
CA TYR A 181 -2.18 -4.67 3.00
C TYR A 181 -2.17 -6.16 3.35
N ASP A 182 -2.85 -7.01 2.58
CA ASP A 182 -2.87 -8.46 2.79
C ASP A 182 -1.47 -9.09 2.73
N GLU A 183 -0.49 -8.42 2.12
CA GLU A 183 0.91 -8.85 2.12
C GLU A 183 1.57 -8.83 3.50
N MET A 184 0.95 -8.19 4.51
CA MET A 184 1.40 -8.24 5.90
C MET A 184 1.62 -9.68 6.38
N GLN A 185 0.80 -10.63 5.90
CA GLN A 185 0.94 -12.06 6.23
C GLN A 185 2.29 -12.67 5.81
N HIS A 186 3.03 -11.99 4.91
CA HIS A 186 4.33 -12.40 4.40
C HIS A 186 5.49 -11.60 5.02
N PHE A 187 5.21 -10.67 5.94
CA PHE A 187 6.23 -9.89 6.63
C PHE A 187 6.52 -10.46 8.02
N ASN A 188 7.79 -10.76 8.29
CA ASN A 188 8.22 -11.22 9.61
C ASN A 188 8.68 -10.02 10.45
N PHE A 189 7.85 -9.55 11.37
CA PHE A 189 8.17 -8.43 12.26
C PHE A 189 9.33 -8.74 13.23
N SER A 190 9.61 -10.00 13.55
CA SER A 190 10.73 -10.41 14.40
C SER A 190 12.06 -10.47 13.64
N ASN A 191 12.02 -10.59 12.31
CA ASN A 191 13.19 -10.52 11.44
C ASN A 191 12.86 -9.65 10.22
N PRO A 192 12.77 -8.32 10.40
CA PRO A 192 12.28 -7.42 9.38
C PRO A 192 13.34 -7.26 8.28
N VAL A 193 13.10 -7.91 7.14
CA VAL A 193 13.95 -7.87 5.95
C VAL A 193 13.14 -7.48 4.72
N TYR A 194 13.79 -6.85 3.75
CA TYR A 194 13.14 -6.51 2.49
C TYR A 194 12.73 -7.79 1.77
N SER A 195 11.47 -7.84 1.32
CA SER A 195 10.94 -8.95 0.54
C SER A 195 10.00 -8.42 -0.53
N GLN A 196 10.10 -8.97 -1.74
CA GLN A 196 9.16 -8.64 -2.82
C GLN A 196 7.72 -9.04 -2.48
N LYS A 197 7.51 -10.00 -1.58
CA LYS A 197 6.18 -10.48 -1.17
C LYS A 197 5.46 -9.57 -0.19
N SER A 198 6.17 -8.63 0.42
CA SER A 198 5.65 -7.71 1.44
C SER A 198 5.91 -6.24 1.12
N ARG A 199 6.50 -5.94 -0.04
CA ARG A 199 6.96 -4.60 -0.37
C ARG A 199 5.82 -3.59 -0.51
N HIS A 200 4.62 -4.03 -0.89
CA HIS A 200 3.49 -3.11 -0.96
C HIS A 200 2.99 -2.77 0.43
N PHE A 201 2.86 -3.78 1.30
CA PHE A 201 2.54 -3.59 2.71
C PHE A 201 3.53 -2.66 3.41
N THR A 202 4.84 -2.92 3.31
CA THR A 202 5.84 -2.12 4.02
C THR A 202 5.84 -0.66 3.56
N GLN A 203 5.53 -0.38 2.28
CA GLN A 203 5.37 0.98 1.80
C GLN A 203 4.11 1.68 2.38
N LEU A 204 2.99 0.97 2.54
CA LEU A 204 1.77 1.54 3.12
C LEU A 204 2.01 2.11 4.53
N VAL A 205 2.72 1.35 5.35
CA VAL A 205 2.95 1.67 6.77
C VAL A 205 4.33 2.28 7.03
N TRP A 206 5.02 2.75 5.99
CA TRP A 206 6.35 3.33 6.15
C TRP A 206 6.27 4.62 7.00
N PRO A 207 6.91 4.68 8.19
CA PRO A 207 6.70 5.79 9.13
C PRO A 207 7.09 7.16 8.58
N GLN A 208 8.17 7.20 7.78
CA GLN A 208 8.74 8.45 7.27
C GLN A 208 8.02 8.98 6.03
N THR A 209 7.16 8.19 5.39
CA THR A 209 6.37 8.67 4.25
C THR A 209 5.27 9.61 4.77
N THR A 210 5.16 10.78 4.15
CA THR A 210 4.24 11.86 4.53
C THR A 210 3.23 12.17 3.44
N ASP A 211 3.70 12.19 2.19
CA ASP A 211 2.95 12.58 1.01
C ASP A 211 2.56 11.35 0.19
N PHE A 212 1.37 11.43 -0.40
CA PHE A 212 0.75 10.34 -1.12
C PHE A 212 -0.02 10.85 -2.32
N GLY A 213 -0.01 10.10 -3.41
CA GLY A 213 -0.94 10.30 -4.52
C GLY A 213 -1.28 8.99 -5.19
N GLN A 214 -2.54 8.81 -5.60
CA GLN A 214 -3.00 7.57 -6.21
C GLN A 214 -4.01 7.86 -7.31
N ALA A 215 -3.95 7.07 -8.37
CA ALA A 215 -4.92 7.10 -9.45
C ALA A 215 -5.34 5.67 -9.83
N CYS A 216 -6.44 5.58 -10.57
CA CYS A 216 -6.87 4.34 -11.21
C CYS A 216 -7.31 4.61 -12.64
N ALA A 217 -6.83 3.78 -13.56
CA ALA A 217 -7.34 3.69 -14.90
C ALA A 217 -8.15 2.40 -15.06
N LYS A 218 -9.16 2.43 -15.94
CA LYS A 218 -10.01 1.28 -16.19
C LYS A 218 -10.26 1.08 -17.67
N ARG A 219 -10.42 -0.17 -18.09
CA ARG A 219 -10.80 -0.55 -19.46
C ARG A 219 -11.84 -1.65 -19.42
N ARG A 220 -12.86 -1.54 -20.26
CA ARG A 220 -13.88 -2.57 -20.42
C ARG A 220 -13.60 -3.42 -21.65
N GLU A 221 -13.62 -4.73 -21.49
CA GLU A 221 -13.45 -5.73 -22.55
C GLU A 221 -14.56 -6.76 -22.47
N GLY A 222 -15.57 -6.61 -23.34
CA GLY A 222 -16.78 -7.40 -23.28
C GLY A 222 -17.47 -7.33 -21.92
N ARG A 223 -17.48 -8.45 -21.20
CA ARG A 223 -18.07 -8.58 -19.85
C ARG A 223 -17.10 -8.17 -18.74
N TRP A 224 -15.82 -7.99 -19.01
CA TRP A 224 -14.81 -7.66 -18.02
C TRP A 224 -14.60 -6.15 -17.94
N THR A 225 -14.47 -5.63 -16.73
CA THR A 225 -13.90 -4.31 -16.48
C THR A 225 -12.60 -4.48 -15.71
N HIS A 226 -11.48 -4.15 -16.33
CA HIS A 226 -10.15 -4.17 -15.76
C HIS A 226 -9.84 -2.82 -15.13
N TYR A 227 -9.12 -2.84 -14.02
CA TYR A 227 -8.66 -1.67 -13.30
C TYR A 227 -7.18 -1.83 -13.01
N ILE A 228 -6.42 -0.75 -13.20
CA ILE A 228 -5.04 -0.63 -12.74
C ILE A 228 -4.97 0.56 -11.81
N ALA A 229 -4.52 0.31 -10.58
CA ALA A 229 -4.27 1.32 -9.56
C ALA A 229 -2.76 1.52 -9.42
N VAL A 230 -2.33 2.78 -9.37
CA VAL A 230 -0.95 3.18 -9.11
C VAL A 230 -0.96 4.19 -7.99
N ALA A 231 -0.09 4.00 -6.99
CA ALA A 231 0.13 4.92 -5.89
C ALA A 231 1.61 5.31 -5.82
N TYR A 232 1.89 6.59 -5.59
CA TYR A 232 3.20 7.13 -5.28
C TYR A 232 3.27 7.65 -3.85
N TYR A 233 4.47 7.54 -3.26
CA TYR A 233 4.74 7.83 -1.86
C TYR A 233 6.00 8.68 -1.75
N TYR A 234 5.97 9.71 -0.91
CA TYR A 234 7.12 10.55 -0.65
C TYR A 234 7.24 10.94 0.84
N PRO A 235 8.45 10.91 1.43
CA PRO A 235 9.64 10.19 0.99
C PRO A 235 9.37 8.70 0.70
N LYS A 236 10.18 8.08 -0.17
CA LYS A 236 10.03 6.66 -0.51
C LYS A 236 10.28 5.78 0.71
N GLY A 237 9.48 4.72 0.81
CA GLY A 237 9.74 3.65 1.74
C GLY A 237 10.65 2.57 1.14
N ASN A 238 10.60 1.40 1.75
CA ASN A 238 11.26 0.19 1.27
C ASN A 238 12.80 0.30 1.15
N ILE A 239 13.43 1.13 1.99
CA ILE A 239 14.89 1.20 2.09
C ILE A 239 15.37 -0.08 2.77
N ARG A 240 16.18 -0.89 2.05
CA ARG A 240 16.52 -2.28 2.46
C ARG A 240 17.08 -2.36 3.88
N ASP A 241 17.94 -1.42 4.25
CA ASP A 241 18.65 -1.44 5.54
C ASP A 241 17.82 -0.80 6.68
N GLN A 242 16.62 -0.29 6.37
CA GLN A 242 15.75 0.39 7.33
C GLN A 242 14.46 -0.40 7.63
N MET A 243 14.37 -1.66 7.23
CA MET A 243 13.15 -2.47 7.40
C MET A 243 12.69 -2.62 8.85
N HIS A 244 13.62 -2.50 9.80
CA HIS A 244 13.35 -2.55 11.24
C HIS A 244 12.38 -1.45 11.73
N ILE A 245 12.16 -0.38 10.97
CA ILE A 245 11.22 0.69 11.35
C ILE A 245 9.77 0.36 10.99
N VAL A 246 9.50 -0.70 10.23
CA VAL A 246 8.14 -1.11 9.85
C VAL A 246 7.41 -1.61 11.11
N PRO A 247 6.38 -0.90 11.59
CA PRO A 247 5.77 -1.22 12.87
C PRO A 247 4.78 -2.38 12.76
N SER A 248 4.73 -3.21 13.79
CA SER A 248 3.64 -4.19 13.97
C SER A 248 2.29 -3.49 14.20
N PRO A 249 1.16 -4.12 13.86
CA PRO A 249 -0.15 -3.61 14.24
C PRO A 249 -0.26 -3.42 15.76
N VAL A 250 -0.81 -2.30 16.19
CA VAL A 250 -1.17 -2.05 17.58
C VAL A 250 -2.36 -2.94 17.94
N ILE A 251 -2.10 -4.03 18.67
CA ILE A 251 -3.17 -4.86 19.24
C ILE A 251 -3.75 -4.08 20.43
N PRO A 252 -5.05 -3.72 20.43
CA PRO A 252 -5.66 -3.09 21.58
C PRO A 252 -5.47 -3.95 22.83
N LYS A 253 -4.98 -3.35 23.92
CA LYS A 253 -4.68 -4.04 25.20
C LYS A 253 -5.86 -4.84 25.78
N GLU A 254 -7.08 -4.57 25.34
CA GLU A 254 -8.29 -5.30 25.74
C GLU A 254 -8.36 -6.72 25.17
N LEU A 255 -7.75 -6.96 24.00
CA LEU A 255 -7.69 -8.28 23.37
C LEU A 255 -6.59 -9.17 23.97
N THR A 256 -5.50 -8.60 24.46
CA THR A 256 -4.42 -9.37 25.11
C THR A 256 -4.80 -9.86 26.50
N LYS A 257 -5.64 -9.13 27.26
CA LYS A 257 -6.18 -9.62 28.55
C LYS A 257 -7.07 -10.86 28.41
N LYS A 258 -7.78 -11.03 27.30
CA LYS A 258 -8.61 -12.23 27.05
C LYS A 258 -7.81 -13.49 26.68
N ILE A 259 -6.56 -13.34 26.26
CA ILE A 259 -5.68 -14.47 25.89
C ILE A 259 -4.92 -14.98 27.12
N VAL A 260 -4.55 -14.10 28.06
CA VAL A 260 -3.80 -14.45 29.27
C VAL A 260 -4.69 -15.11 30.34
N HIS A 261 -6.01 -14.93 30.31
CA HIS A 261 -6.95 -15.58 31.24
C HIS A 261 -7.56 -16.89 30.71
N ARG A 262 -6.99 -17.48 29.64
CA ARG A 262 -7.42 -18.77 29.08
C ARG A 262 -6.34 -19.86 29.12
N TYR A 263 -5.27 -19.65 29.88
CA TYR A 263 -4.27 -20.66 30.21
C TYR A 263 -4.11 -20.74 31.71
#